data_AF-A0A7X9E247-F1
#
_entry.id   AF-A0A7X9E247-F1
#
_cell.length_a   1.000
_cell.length_b   1.000
_cell.length_c   1.000
_cell.angle_alpha   90.00
_cell.angle_beta   90.00
_cell.angle_gamma   90.00
#
_symmetry.space_group_name_H-M   'P 1'
#
loop_
_entity.id
_entity.type
_entity.pdbx_description
1 polymer ?
#
loop_
_entity_poly.entity_id
_entity_poly.type
_entity_poly.pdbx_seq_one_letter_code
_entity_poly.pdbx_strand_id
1 'polypeptide(L)' 'VDFFCNELMLAIEIDGPSHDGHESYDKERQKNLEGLGIEFIRFKDDEVFYNIGKVVDTIERWINEKQDK' A
#
# COMPACT_ATOMS: atom_id res chain seq x y z
N VAL A 1 0.75 8.01 -1.30
CA VAL A 1 0.87 7.20 -0.06
C VAL A 1 -0.06 7.78 0.98
N ASP A 2 -1.06 6.99 1.37
CA ASP A 2 -2.16 7.42 2.23
C ASP A 2 -1.94 7.01 3.69
N PHE A 3 -1.26 5.89 3.93
CA PHE A 3 -0.90 5.43 5.26
C PHE A 3 0.50 4.82 5.27
N PHE A 4 1.24 5.01 6.37
CA PHE A 4 2.56 4.42 6.56
C PHE A 4 2.73 3.94 8.01
N CYS A 5 3.22 2.71 8.17
CA CYS A 5 3.58 2.11 9.45
C CYS A 5 5.09 1.85 9.47
N ASN A 6 5.81 2.61 10.29
CA ASN A 6 7.27 2.51 10.42
C ASN A 6 7.72 1.16 11.00
N GLU A 7 7.00 0.63 11.99
CA GLU A 7 7.37 -0.64 12.66
C GLU A 7 7.36 -1.82 11.68
N LEU A 8 6.45 -1.80 10.73
CA LEU A 8 6.30 -2.83 9.71
C LEU A 8 6.97 -2.48 8.38
N MET A 9 7.53 -1.26 8.27
CA MET A 9 7.99 -0.70 7.00
C MET A 9 6.94 -0.83 5.89
N LEU A 10 5.67 -0.60 6.21
CA LEU A 10 4.53 -0.81 5.30
C LEU A 10 3.91 0.53 4.89
N ALA A 11 3.80 0.77 3.59
CA ALA A 11 3.03 1.83 2.99
C ALA A 11 1.73 1.27 2.38
N ILE A 12 0.60 1.94 2.62
CA ILE A 12 -0.69 1.63 1.98
C ILE A 12 -1.11 2.83 1.14
N GLU A 13 -1.61 2.54 -0.05
CA GLU A 13 -2.06 3.54 -1.01
C GLU A 13 -3.38 3.13 -1.65
N ILE A 14 -4.29 4.10 -1.79
CA ILE A 14 -5.61 3.92 -2.37
C ILE A 14 -5.60 4.56 -3.76
N ASP A 15 -5.56 3.73 -4.79
CA ASP A 15 -5.55 4.16 -6.18
C ASP A 15 -7.00 4.34 -6.68
N GLY A 16 -7.42 5.60 -6.79
CA GLY A 16 -8.66 6.00 -7.43
C GLY A 16 -8.43 6.90 -8.66
N PRO A 17 -9.48 7.31 -9.38
CA PRO A 17 -9.38 8.18 -10.57
C PRO A 17 -8.79 9.57 -10.28
N SER A 18 -8.58 9.92 -9.00
CA SER A 18 -7.87 11.12 -8.59
C SER A 18 -6.34 10.99 -8.58
N HIS A 19 -5.78 9.78 -8.75
CA HIS A 19 -4.34 9.52 -8.87
C HIS A 19 -3.82 9.52 -10.32
N ASP A 20 -4.68 9.73 -11.32
CA ASP A 20 -4.27 9.83 -12.72
C ASP A 20 -3.63 11.20 -13.01
N GLY A 21 -2.30 11.32 -12.86
CA GLY A 21 -1.59 12.55 -13.25
C GLY A 21 -0.08 12.60 -13.05
N HIS A 22 0.51 11.74 -12.22
CA HIS A 22 1.94 11.84 -11.83
C HIS A 22 2.72 10.52 -11.90
N GLU A 23 2.38 9.65 -12.84
CA GLU A 23 2.94 8.29 -12.96
C GLU A 23 4.47 8.19 -12.95
N SER A 24 5.20 9.13 -13.57
CA SER A 24 6.66 9.03 -13.69
C SER A 24 7.40 9.41 -12.41
N TYR A 25 6.93 10.47 -11.74
CA TYR A 25 7.48 10.91 -10.46
C TYR A 25 7.16 9.93 -9.33
N ASP A 26 5.95 9.35 -9.35
CA ASP A 26 5.55 8.34 -8.37
C ASP A 26 6.34 7.03 -8.51
N LYS A 27 6.67 6.60 -9.74
CA LYS A 27 7.49 5.40 -9.95
C LYS A 27 8.90 5.53 -9.39
N GLU A 28 9.55 6.68 -9.59
CA GLU A 28 10.90 6.90 -9.04
C GLU A 28 10.86 6.99 -7.50
N ARG A 29 9.86 7.72 -6.96
CA ARG A 29 9.66 7.83 -5.52
C ARG A 29 9.38 6.47 -4.88
N GLN A 30 8.49 5.67 -5.46
CA GLN A 30 8.20 4.32 -4.98
C GLN A 30 9.46 3.46 -4.97
N LYS A 31 10.22 3.44 -6.09
CA LYS A 31 11.48 2.69 -6.17
C LYS A 31 12.49 3.09 -5.09
N ASN A 32 12.60 4.39 -4.81
CA ASN A 32 13.49 4.88 -3.76
C ASN A 32 13.04 4.42 -2.37
N LEU A 33 11.74 4.42 -2.10
CA LEU A 33 11.17 3.96 -0.82
C LEU A 33 11.30 2.44 -0.66
N GLU A 34 11.04 1.68 -1.71
CA GLU A 34 11.29 0.23 -1.75
C GLU A 34 12.76 -0.10 -1.51
N GLY A 35 13.68 0.72 -2.04
CA GLY A 35 15.11 0.62 -1.76
C GLY A 35 15.51 0.83 -0.30
N LEU A 36 14.64 1.47 0.51
CA LEU A 36 14.81 1.61 1.95
C LEU A 36 14.17 0.45 2.74
N GLY A 37 13.63 -0.56 2.06
CA GLY A 37 12.96 -1.70 2.66
C GLY A 37 11.48 -1.46 2.95
N ILE A 38 10.87 -0.41 2.39
CA ILE A 38 9.43 -0.14 2.52
C ILE A 38 8.66 -1.00 1.53
N GLU A 39 7.65 -1.70 2.00
CA GLU A 39 6.74 -2.48 1.16
C GLU A 39 5.43 -1.74 0.94
N PHE A 40 4.83 -1.93 -0.23
CA PHE A 40 3.61 -1.24 -0.63
C PHE A 40 2.46 -2.23 -0.80
N ILE A 41 1.30 -1.89 -0.24
CA ILE A 41 0.01 -2.53 -0.57
C ILE A 41 -0.88 -1.45 -1.16
N ARG A 42 -1.41 -1.72 -2.36
CA ARG A 42 -2.30 -0.82 -3.08
C ARG A 42 -3.70 -1.41 -3.14
N PHE A 43 -4.70 -0.60 -2.85
CA PHE A 43 -6.10 -0.93 -3.00
C PHE A 43 -6.76 0.04 -3.96
N LYS A 44 -7.75 -0.43 -4.72
CA LYS A 44 -8.59 0.51 -5.45
C LYS A 44 -9.60 1.18 -4.54
N ASP A 45 -10.07 2.37 -4.92
CA ASP A 45 -11.12 3.08 -4.21
C ASP A 45 -12.40 2.24 -4.07
N ASP A 46 -12.80 1.53 -5.12
CA ASP A 46 -13.95 0.60 -5.11
C ASP A 46 -13.77 -0.55 -4.11
N GLU A 47 -12.57 -1.11 -3.95
CA GLU A 47 -12.28 -2.13 -2.95
C GLU A 47 -12.48 -1.59 -1.53
N VAL A 48 -12.04 -0.35 -1.27
CA VAL A 48 -12.21 0.28 0.04
C VAL A 48 -13.67 0.62 0.31
N PHE A 49 -14.39 1.18 -0.68
CA PHE A 49 -15.78 1.60 -0.53
C PHE A 49 -16.77 0.44 -0.44
N TYR A 50 -16.55 -0.63 -1.22
CA TYR A 50 -17.53 -1.70 -1.37
C TYR A 50 -17.09 -3.03 -0.73
N ASN A 51 -15.82 -3.19 -0.37
CA ASN A 51 -15.31 -4.43 0.19
C ASN A 51 -14.22 -4.24 1.24
N ILE A 52 -14.49 -3.38 2.23
CA ILE A 52 -13.55 -3.07 3.30
C ILE A 52 -13.10 -4.33 4.08
N GLY A 53 -13.95 -5.34 4.20
CA GLY A 53 -13.59 -6.62 4.84
C GLY A 53 -12.41 -7.30 4.15
N LYS A 54 -12.46 -7.41 2.81
CA LYS A 54 -11.35 -7.98 2.02
C LYS A 54 -10.07 -7.15 2.15
N VAL A 55 -10.19 -5.81 2.23
CA VAL A 55 -9.04 -4.91 2.43
C VAL A 55 -8.35 -5.23 3.76
N VAL A 56 -9.12 -5.29 4.85
CA VAL A 56 -8.59 -5.62 6.19
C VAL A 56 -7.98 -7.02 6.21
N ASP A 57 -8.67 -8.03 5.70
CA ASP A 57 -8.17 -9.41 5.66
C ASP A 57 -6.84 -9.52 4.89
N THR A 58 -6.66 -8.71 3.83
CA THR A 58 -5.42 -8.66 3.06
C THR A 58 -4.28 -8.06 3.87
N ILE A 59 -4.54 -6.97 4.60
CA ILE A 59 -3.56 -6.34 5.48
C ILE A 59 -3.17 -7.30 6.61
N GLU A 60 -4.14 -7.93 7.27
CA GLU A 60 -3.89 -8.89 8.35
C GLU A 60 -3.06 -10.10 7.87
N ARG A 61 -3.40 -10.67 6.71
CA ARG A 61 -2.63 -11.78 6.14
C ARG A 61 -1.19 -11.36 5.87
N TRP A 62 -0.98 -10.19 5.27
CA TRP A 62 0.36 -9.69 5.00
C TRP A 62 1.16 -9.50 6.29
N ILE A 63 0.54 -8.95 7.35
CA ILE A 63 1.21 -8.78 8.65
C ILE A 63 1.63 -10.14 9.22
N ASN A 64 0.74 -11.14 9.20
CA ASN A 64 1.04 -12.47 9.73
C ASN A 64 2.20 -13.13 8.96
N GLU A 65 2.20 -13.06 7.62
CA GLU A 65 3.29 -13.58 6.78
C GLU A 65 4.65 -12.92 7.03
N LYS A 66 4.66 -11.69 7.57
CA LYS A 66 5.88 -10.96 7.92
C LYS A 66 6.38 -11.27 9.32
N GLN A 67 5.47 -11.56 10.26
CA GLN A 67 5.82 -11.95 11.63
C GLN A 67 6.31 -13.39 11.72
N ASP A 68 5.88 -14.26 10.79
CA ASP A 68 6.31 -15.67 10.72
C ASP A 68 7.68 -15.89 10.05
N LYS A 69 8.36 -14.82 9.62
CA LYS A 69 9.70 -14.86 9.01
C LYS A 69 10.79 -14.42 9.97
#